data_AF-A0A536F9S0-F1
#
_entry.id   AF-A0A536F9S0-F1
#
_cell.length_a   1.000
_cell.length_b   1.000
_cell.length_c   1.000
_cell.angle_alpha   90.00
_cell.angle_beta   90.00
_cell.angle_gamma   90.00
#
_symmetry.space_group_name_H-M   'P 1'
#
loop_
_entity.id
_entity.type
_entity.pdbx_description
1 polymer ?
#
loop_
_entity_poly.entity_id
_entity_poly.type
_entity_poly.pdbx_seq_one_letter_code
_entity_poly.pdbx_strand_id
1 'polypeptide(L)'
;MAPTKTATKTTQKRANRTSATDTASKGFSAEEKAAARERVRELKAEAAKADGKTELLAAIARMQEPDRAIAKKVHALITAAAPALTPKTWYGMPAYAKDGNVICYFQNAGKFKVRYQTLGFSDKAKI
;
A
#
# COMPACT_ATOMS: atom_id res chain seq x y z
N MET A 1 69.95 -22.28 33.20
CA MET A 1 69.30 -22.20 34.53
C MET A 1 67.82 -22.53 34.35
N ALA A 2 67.36 -23.69 34.83
CA ALA A 2 65.94 -23.99 35.06
C ALA A 2 65.56 -23.45 36.46
N PRO A 3 64.27 -23.21 36.79
CA PRO A 3 63.33 -24.31 37.12
C PRO A 3 61.88 -24.10 36.58
N THR A 4 61.17 -25.11 36.07
CA THR A 4 60.37 -26.18 36.72
C THR A 4 58.92 -25.80 37.07
N LYS A 5 57.99 -26.76 36.85
CA LYS A 5 56.66 -27.02 37.49
C LYS A 5 55.41 -26.53 36.75
N THR A 6 54.27 -27.22 36.64
CA THR A 6 53.79 -28.63 36.65
C THR A 6 52.25 -28.57 36.54
N ALA A 7 51.63 -29.62 35.96
CA ALA A 7 50.36 -30.25 36.37
C ALA A 7 48.97 -29.61 36.06
N THR A 8 48.31 -30.22 35.06
CA THR A 8 47.01 -30.95 35.06
C THR A 8 45.77 -30.52 35.89
N LYS A 9 44.64 -30.41 35.15
CA LYS A 9 43.22 -30.80 35.43
C LYS A 9 42.56 -30.37 36.75
N THR A 10 41.40 -29.72 36.64
CA THR A 10 40.14 -30.20 37.26
C THR A 10 38.93 -29.65 36.50
N THR A 11 38.16 -30.56 35.90
CA THR A 11 36.84 -30.32 35.31
C THR A 11 35.82 -30.20 36.43
N GLN A 12 35.27 -29.02 36.68
CA GLN A 12 34.10 -28.87 37.56
C GLN A 12 32.81 -28.97 36.75
N LYS A 13 32.28 -30.19 36.67
CA LYS A 13 30.88 -30.45 36.35
C LYS A 13 30.03 -30.05 37.56
N ARG A 14 29.24 -28.98 37.46
CA ARG A 14 28.20 -28.67 38.46
C ARG A 14 26.82 -28.70 37.82
N ALA A 15 25.93 -29.33 38.58
CA ALA A 15 24.66 -29.90 38.17
C ALA A 15 23.61 -28.86 37.74
N ASN A 16 22.81 -29.34 36.78
CA ASN A 16 21.50 -28.85 36.36
C ASN A 16 20.68 -28.25 37.51
N ARG A 17 20.35 -26.96 37.44
CA ARG A 17 19.21 -26.36 38.14
C ARG A 17 18.31 -25.73 37.09
N THR A 18 17.31 -26.53 36.73
CA THR A 18 15.96 -26.18 36.25
C THR A 18 15.73 -24.69 36.00
N SER A 19 15.73 -24.33 34.72
CA SER A 19 15.13 -23.10 34.21
C SER A 19 13.65 -23.08 34.62
N ALA A 20 13.31 -22.20 35.55
CA ALA A 20 11.93 -21.94 35.92
C ALA A 20 11.24 -21.27 34.72
N THR A 21 10.42 -22.09 34.04
CA THR A 21 9.13 -21.75 33.45
C THR A 21 8.99 -20.36 32.85
N ASP A 22 9.05 -20.34 31.51
CA ASP A 22 8.24 -19.54 30.60
C ASP A 22 7.14 -18.70 31.26
N THR A 23 7.43 -17.45 31.58
CA THR A 23 6.42 -16.40 31.48
C THR A 23 6.31 -16.03 30.00
N ALA A 24 5.65 -16.91 29.25
CA ALA A 24 5.20 -16.61 27.91
C ALA A 24 4.40 -15.31 27.96
N SER A 25 4.95 -14.28 27.33
CA SER A 25 4.26 -13.02 27.07
C SER A 25 2.90 -13.35 26.48
N LYS A 26 1.81 -12.86 27.11
CA LYS A 26 0.48 -12.78 26.47
C LYS A 26 0.56 -11.79 25.31
N GLY A 27 1.30 -12.17 24.26
CA GLY A 27 1.18 -11.55 22.96
C GLY A 27 -0.17 -11.93 22.40
N PHE A 28 -0.82 -10.98 21.73
CA PHE A 28 -2.12 -11.14 21.08
C PHE A 28 -2.36 -12.54 20.52
N SER A 29 -3.55 -13.08 20.77
CA SER A 29 -3.99 -14.36 20.20
C SER A 29 -3.87 -14.30 18.67
N ALA A 30 -3.80 -15.46 18.01
CA ALA A 30 -3.74 -15.51 16.55
C ALA A 30 -4.92 -14.75 15.89
N GLU A 31 -6.09 -14.78 16.52
CA GLU A 31 -7.31 -14.11 16.08
C GLU A 31 -7.25 -12.60 16.32
N GLU A 32 -6.74 -12.16 17.48
CA GLU A 32 -6.55 -10.73 17.76
C GLU A 32 -5.50 -10.11 16.83
N LYS A 33 -4.43 -10.86 16.49
CA LYS A 33 -3.46 -10.44 15.47
C LYS A 33 -4.08 -10.37 14.08
N ALA A 34 -4.99 -11.28 13.73
CA ALA A 34 -5.67 -11.25 12.43
C ALA A 34 -6.61 -10.05 12.33
N ALA A 35 -7.45 -9.81 13.35
CA ALA A 35 -8.35 -8.66 13.41
C ALA A 35 -7.60 -7.32 13.44
N ALA A 36 -6.48 -7.23 14.17
CA ALA A 36 -5.62 -6.05 14.16
C ALA A 36 -4.98 -5.82 12.79
N ARG A 37 -4.53 -6.88 12.09
CA ARG A 37 -3.99 -6.77 10.72
C ARG A 37 -5.05 -6.34 9.73
N GLU A 38 -6.28 -6.84 9.86
CA GLU A 38 -7.41 -6.43 9.03
C GLU A 38 -7.74 -4.97 9.25
N ARG A 39 -7.85 -4.51 10.51
CA ARG A 39 -8.05 -3.09 10.82
C ARG A 39 -6.93 -2.18 10.31
N VAL A 40 -5.67 -2.61 10.44
CA VAL A 40 -4.54 -1.86 9.86
C VAL A 40 -4.62 -1.83 8.33
N ARG A 41 -5.07 -2.92 7.68
CA ARG A 41 -5.29 -2.96 6.23
C ARG A 41 -6.43 -2.04 5.80
N GLU A 42 -7.54 -2.03 6.53
CA GLU A 42 -8.67 -1.12 6.27
C GLU A 42 -8.24 0.34 6.42
N LEU A 43 -7.54 0.69 7.51
CA LEU A 43 -7.04 2.05 7.73
C LEU A 43 -6.06 2.49 6.64
N LYS A 44 -5.14 1.60 6.22
CA LYS A 44 -4.21 1.88 5.12
C LYS A 44 -4.93 2.01 3.78
N ALA A 45 -5.94 1.17 3.52
CA ALA A 45 -6.74 1.26 2.31
C ALA A 45 -7.55 2.56 2.28
N GLU A 46 -8.10 2.99 3.40
CA GLU A 46 -8.84 4.24 3.51
C GLU A 46 -7.92 5.46 3.33
N ALA A 47 -6.77 5.47 3.99
CA ALA A 47 -5.76 6.52 3.80
C ALA A 47 -5.28 6.57 2.33
N ALA A 48 -4.95 5.43 1.73
CA ALA A 48 -4.52 5.37 0.33
C ALA A 48 -5.63 5.81 -0.65
N LYS A 49 -6.90 5.54 -0.34
CA LYS A 49 -8.05 6.05 -1.13
C LYS A 49 -8.17 7.57 -1.00
N ALA A 50 -8.03 8.11 0.20
CA ALA A 50 -8.10 9.55 0.46
C ALA A 50 -6.95 10.31 -0.22
N ASP A 51 -5.73 9.79 -0.11
CA ASP A 51 -4.54 10.34 -0.77
C ASP A 51 -4.68 10.26 -2.29
N GLY A 52 -5.05 9.09 -2.82
CA GLY A 52 -5.23 8.87 -4.26
C GLY A 52 -6.33 9.75 -4.86
N LYS A 53 -7.42 9.97 -4.12
CA LYS A 53 -8.48 10.91 -4.51
C LYS A 53 -7.99 12.36 -4.52
N THR A 54 -7.25 12.77 -3.48
CA THR A 54 -6.70 14.14 -3.39
C THR A 54 -5.72 14.42 -4.52
N GLU A 55 -4.82 13.48 -4.81
CA GLU A 55 -3.88 13.58 -5.92
C GLU A 55 -4.59 13.64 -7.27
N LEU A 56 -5.61 12.80 -7.49
CA LEU A 56 -6.40 12.81 -8.72
C LEU A 56 -7.11 14.16 -8.90
N LEU A 57 -7.71 14.72 -7.85
CA LEU A 57 -8.36 16.02 -7.90
C LEU A 57 -7.36 17.14 -8.17
N ALA A 58 -6.16 17.07 -7.60
CA ALA A 58 -5.07 17.99 -7.91
C ALA A 58 -4.61 17.88 -9.37
N ALA A 59 -4.54 16.66 -9.93
CA ALA A 59 -4.24 16.45 -11.35
C ALA A 59 -5.31 17.08 -12.25
N ILE A 60 -6.60 16.94 -11.90
CA ILE A 60 -7.71 17.60 -12.60
C ILE A 60 -7.59 19.13 -12.51
N ALA A 61 -7.26 19.67 -11.33
CA ALA A 61 -7.15 21.11 -11.13
C ALA A 61 -6.03 21.75 -11.98
N ARG A 62 -4.95 21.00 -12.27
CA ARG A 62 -3.84 21.45 -13.13
C ARG A 62 -4.19 21.47 -14.63
N MET A 63 -5.32 20.88 -15.04
CA MET A 63 -5.75 20.91 -16.44
C MET A 63 -6.29 22.30 -16.82
N GLN A 64 -6.04 22.70 -18.07
CA GLN A 64 -6.67 23.88 -18.67
C GLN A 64 -8.09 23.55 -19.16
N GLU A 65 -8.90 24.58 -19.42
CA GLU A 65 -10.17 24.35 -20.11
C GLU A 65 -9.94 24.05 -21.59
N PRO A 66 -10.77 23.21 -22.22
CA PRO A 66 -11.97 22.55 -21.68
C PRO A 66 -11.71 21.21 -20.96
N ASP A 67 -10.46 20.74 -20.95
CA ASP A 67 -10.09 19.42 -20.41
C ASP A 67 -10.53 19.25 -18.95
N ARG A 68 -10.36 20.29 -18.13
CA ARG A 68 -10.70 20.27 -16.72
C ARG A 68 -12.18 20.06 -16.46
N ALA A 69 -13.07 20.77 -17.17
CA ALA A 69 -14.51 20.59 -17.02
C ALA A 69 -14.95 19.17 -17.38
N ILE A 70 -14.38 18.61 -18.45
CA ILE A 70 -14.66 17.24 -18.89
C ILE A 70 -14.14 16.23 -17.86
N ALA A 71 -12.90 16.39 -17.39
CA ALA A 71 -12.29 15.50 -16.41
C ALA A 71 -13.10 15.45 -15.09
N LYS A 72 -13.64 16.58 -14.63
CA LYS A 72 -14.54 16.63 -13.46
C LYS A 72 -15.82 15.81 -13.68
N LYS A 73 -16.44 15.94 -14.85
CA LYS A 73 -17.65 15.17 -15.20
C LYS A 73 -17.35 13.69 -15.29
N VAL A 74 -16.26 13.31 -15.95
CA VAL A 74 -15.79 11.92 -16.05
C VAL A 74 -15.52 11.35 -14.66
N HIS A 75 -14.88 12.11 -13.78
CA HIS A 75 -14.64 11.69 -12.40
C HIS A 75 -15.94 11.41 -11.63
N ALA A 76 -16.91 12.33 -11.70
CA ALA A 76 -18.21 12.13 -11.06
C ALA A 76 -18.92 10.89 -11.60
N LEU A 77 -18.93 10.70 -12.93
CA LEU A 77 -19.56 9.55 -13.59
C LEU A 77 -18.93 8.23 -13.17
N ILE A 78 -17.60 8.12 -13.19
CA ILE A 78 -16.90 6.88 -12.81
C ILE A 78 -17.11 6.58 -11.34
N THR A 79 -17.05 7.59 -10.48
CA THR A 79 -17.28 7.40 -9.04
C THR A 79 -18.71 6.92 -8.74
N ALA A 80 -19.69 7.42 -9.49
CA ALA A 80 -21.08 7.00 -9.34
C ALA A 80 -21.34 5.60 -9.93
N ALA A 81 -20.82 5.32 -11.13
CA ALA A 81 -21.07 4.05 -11.84
C ALA A 81 -20.23 2.88 -11.29
N ALA A 82 -19.03 3.17 -10.78
CA ALA A 82 -18.08 2.17 -10.33
C ALA A 82 -17.40 2.58 -9.00
N PRO A 83 -18.16 2.66 -7.88
CA PRO A 83 -17.65 3.11 -6.59
C PRO A 83 -16.56 2.19 -6.00
N ALA A 84 -16.45 0.96 -6.51
CA ALA A 84 -15.40 0.01 -6.12
C ALA A 84 -14.02 0.35 -6.69
N LEU A 85 -13.93 1.28 -7.65
CA LEU A 85 -12.65 1.72 -8.19
C LEU A 85 -12.01 2.77 -7.29
N THR A 86 -10.75 2.57 -6.96
CA THR A 86 -9.95 3.52 -6.19
C THR A 86 -9.40 4.61 -7.12
N PRO A 87 -9.73 5.89 -6.88
CA PRO A 87 -9.11 7.01 -7.59
C PRO A 87 -7.60 7.06 -7.35
N LYS A 88 -6.83 7.32 -8.40
CA LYS A 88 -5.37 7.54 -8.29
C LYS A 88 -4.86 8.40 -9.44
N THR A 89 -3.63 8.89 -9.29
CA THR A 89 -2.91 9.47 -10.43
C THR A 89 -2.09 8.39 -11.13
N TRP A 90 -2.09 8.39 -12.47
CA TRP A 90 -1.25 7.52 -13.30
C TRP A 90 -0.61 8.34 -14.42
N TYR A 91 0.72 8.37 -14.46
CA TYR A 91 1.50 9.23 -15.37
C TYR A 91 1.05 10.71 -15.39
N GLY A 92 0.62 11.22 -14.23
CA GLY A 92 0.12 12.59 -14.08
C GLY A 92 -1.25 12.83 -14.71
N MET A 93 -2.05 11.78 -14.92
CA MET A 93 -3.43 11.84 -15.38
C MET A 93 -4.37 11.18 -14.36
N PRO A 94 -5.66 11.56 -14.32
CA PRO A 94 -6.68 10.88 -13.55
C PRO A 94 -6.85 9.43 -14.00
N ALA A 95 -6.80 8.49 -13.06
CA ALA A 95 -6.99 7.08 -13.30
C ALA A 95 -7.76 6.41 -12.16
N TYR A 96 -8.30 5.23 -12.43
CA TYR A 96 -9.14 4.47 -11.52
C TYR A 96 -8.67 3.03 -11.49
N ALA A 97 -8.36 2.54 -10.29
CA ALA A 97 -7.75 1.25 -10.11
C ALA A 97 -8.63 0.29 -9.32
N LYS A 98 -8.50 -1.00 -9.61
CA LYS A 98 -9.06 -2.09 -8.83
C LYS A 98 -7.94 -3.06 -8.51
N ASP A 99 -7.81 -3.44 -7.24
CA ASP A 99 -6.79 -4.39 -6.79
C ASP A 99 -5.36 -4.01 -7.23
N GLY A 100 -5.06 -2.71 -7.20
CA GLY A 100 -3.76 -2.15 -7.61
C GLY A 100 -3.58 -1.92 -9.11
N ASN A 101 -4.44 -2.51 -9.96
CA ASN A 101 -4.37 -2.37 -11.42
C ASN A 101 -5.20 -1.19 -11.89
N VAL A 102 -4.64 -0.32 -12.74
CA VAL A 102 -5.42 0.73 -13.41
C VAL A 102 -6.40 0.05 -14.36
N ILE A 103 -7.69 0.36 -14.24
CA ILE A 103 -8.78 -0.17 -15.08
C ILE A 103 -9.12 0.84 -16.17
N CYS A 104 -9.29 2.11 -15.82
CA CYS A 104 -9.53 3.18 -16.79
C CYS A 104 -8.82 4.48 -16.39
N TYR A 105 -8.61 5.35 -17.38
CA TYR A 105 -7.86 6.60 -17.22
C TYR A 105 -8.37 7.67 -18.19
N PHE A 106 -8.20 8.93 -17.79
CA PHE A 106 -8.57 10.09 -18.60
C PHE A 106 -7.33 10.84 -19.08
N GLN A 107 -7.10 10.83 -20.39
CA GLN A 107 -6.02 11.54 -21.06
C GLN A 107 -6.52 12.88 -21.57
N ASN A 108 -5.95 13.96 -21.05
CA ASN A 108 -6.32 15.31 -21.43
C ASN A 108 -5.59 15.74 -22.72
N ALA A 109 -6.31 16.40 -23.63
CA ALA A 109 -5.81 16.70 -24.96
C ALA A 109 -4.60 17.66 -24.94
N GLY A 110 -4.66 18.69 -24.08
CA GLY A 110 -3.63 19.74 -24.02
C GLY A 110 -2.25 19.23 -23.65
N LYS A 111 -2.16 18.22 -22.77
CA LYS A 111 -0.86 17.64 -22.35
C LYS A 111 -0.18 16.86 -23.48
N PHE A 112 -0.96 16.16 -24.30
CA PHE A 112 -0.45 15.29 -25.36
C PHE A 112 -0.50 15.93 -26.75
N LYS A 113 -0.98 17.17 -26.86
CA LYS A 113 -1.12 17.91 -28.13
C LYS A 113 -1.92 17.11 -29.18
N VAL A 114 -2.96 16.42 -28.71
CA VAL A 114 -3.88 15.66 -29.56
C VAL A 114 -5.18 16.43 -29.74
N ARG A 115 -5.97 16.07 -30.75
CA ARG A 115 -7.23 16.77 -31.07
C ARG A 115 -8.34 16.52 -30.04
N TYR A 116 -8.35 15.36 -29.39
CA TYR A 116 -9.43 14.92 -28.52
C TYR A 116 -8.91 14.40 -27.18
N GLN A 117 -9.72 14.55 -26.13
CA GLN A 117 -9.50 13.86 -24.87
C GLN A 117 -9.86 12.38 -25.03
N THR A 118 -9.13 11.51 -24.32
CA THR A 118 -9.35 10.06 -24.39
C THR A 118 -9.76 9.53 -23.03
N LEU A 119 -10.87 8.81 -22.96
CA LEU A 119 -11.17 7.91 -21.85
C LEU A 119 -10.74 6.50 -22.27
N GLY A 120 -9.63 6.02 -21.71
CA GLY A 120 -9.05 4.73 -22.06
C GLY A 120 -9.30 3.66 -20.99
N PHE A 121 -9.29 2.40 -21.42
CA PHE A 121 -9.35 1.21 -20.56
C PHE A 121 -8.08 0.39 -20.76
N SER A 122 -7.55 -0.19 -19.68
CA SER A 122 -6.35 -1.05 -19.74
C SER A 122 -6.72 -2.48 -20.14
N ASP A 123 -5.70 -3.29 -20.41
CA ASP A 123 -5.82 -4.74 -20.63
C ASP A 123 -6.36 -5.49 -19.40
N LYS A 124 -6.30 -4.89 -18.21
CA LYS A 124 -6.84 -5.45 -16.96
C LYS A 124 -8.32 -5.13 -16.76
N ALA A 125 -8.90 -4.27 -17.59
CA ALA A 125 -10.34 -4.03 -17.56
C ALA A 125 -11.08 -5.31 -17.95
N LYS A 126 -11.93 -5.79 -17.05
CA LYS A 126 -12.87 -6.87 -17.33
C LYS A 126 -14.22 -6.23 -17.64
N ILE A 127 -14.67 -6.39 -18.87
CA ILE A 127 -16.00 -5.99 -19.34
C ILE A 127 -16.94 -7.17 -19.12
#